data_AF-A0A8T6J3N4-F1
#
_entry.id   AF-A0A8T6J3N4-F1
#
_cell.length_a   1.000
_cell.length_b   1.000
_cell.length_c   1.000
_cell.angle_alpha   90.00
_cell.angle_beta   90.00
_cell.angle_gamma   90.00
#
_symmetry.space_group_name_H-M   'P 1'
#
loop_
_entity.id
_entity.type
_entity.pdbx_description
1 polymer ?
#
loop_
_entity_poly.entity_id
_entity_poly.type
_entity_poly.pdbx_seq_one_letter_code
_entity_poly.pdbx_strand_id
1 'polypeptide(L)'
;FALRDHTAAILGVNVSRLKIVPMEIGGGFGGKGQGGCYLEPVVAALSRKCGQPVKIAMTRGEVFEGTGPTSASHIRVKLGATREGKLVAADCTLVYEAGAFPGSPVPSGCRTMLAPYEVANSFIEGIDVVVNSQKAAAYRAPGSPTAAFAAESVIDEICEQLGMDPVEFRLLNAAKEGSRQPTGPVFPKIVLG
;
A
#
# COMPACT_ATOMS: atom_id res chain seq x y z
N PHE A 1 14.81 11.01 6.32
CA PHE A 1 15.91 10.93 5.33
C PHE A 1 15.41 11.20 3.92
N ALA A 2 14.54 10.36 3.34
CA ALA A 2 14.00 10.55 1.98
C ALA A 2 13.52 11.98 1.65
N LEU A 3 12.83 12.66 2.56
CA LEU A 3 12.37 14.04 2.36
C LEU A 3 13.54 15.02 2.10
N ARG A 4 14.66 14.84 2.81
CA ARG A 4 15.88 15.64 2.66
C ARG A 4 16.52 15.38 1.30
N ASP A 5 16.56 14.12 0.91
CA ASP A 5 17.20 13.68 -0.32
C ASP A 5 16.40 14.15 -1.54
N HIS A 6 15.06 14.01 -1.51
CA HIS A 6 14.16 14.55 -2.54
C HIS A 6 14.22 16.08 -2.63
N THR A 7 14.18 16.77 -1.49
CA THR A 7 14.26 18.25 -1.47
C THR A 7 15.59 18.73 -2.05
N ALA A 8 16.70 18.11 -1.65
CA ALA A 8 18.02 18.46 -2.17
C ALA A 8 18.13 18.22 -3.68
N ALA A 9 17.58 17.09 -4.17
CA ALA A 9 17.53 16.78 -5.59
C ALA A 9 16.71 17.82 -6.39
N ILE A 10 15.51 18.18 -5.91
CA ILE A 10 14.64 19.18 -6.56
C ILE A 10 15.32 20.56 -6.60
N LEU A 11 16.04 20.93 -5.53
CA LEU A 11 16.73 22.22 -5.43
C LEU A 11 18.10 22.25 -6.14
N GLY A 12 18.61 21.10 -6.61
CA GLY A 12 19.94 20.98 -7.21
C GLY A 12 21.08 21.30 -6.24
N VAL A 13 20.96 20.91 -4.97
CA VAL A 13 22.00 21.13 -3.94
C VAL A 13 22.50 19.82 -3.34
N ASN A 14 23.71 19.83 -2.79
CA ASN A 14 24.21 18.68 -2.04
C ASN A 14 23.36 18.47 -0.77
N VAL A 15 23.04 17.21 -0.47
CA VAL A 15 22.26 16.81 0.71
C VAL A 15 22.85 17.34 2.02
N SER A 16 24.18 17.50 2.12
CA SER A 16 24.86 18.06 3.30
C SER A 16 24.51 19.52 3.57
N ARG A 17 24.03 20.25 2.57
CA ARG A 17 23.60 21.66 2.68
C ARG A 17 22.16 21.81 3.16
N LEU A 18 21.43 20.71 3.32
CA LEU A 18 20.03 20.72 3.74
C LEU A 18 19.87 19.98 5.07
N LYS A 19 19.32 20.67 6.07
CA LYS A 19 18.90 20.06 7.34
C LYS A 19 17.39 20.07 7.43
N ILE A 20 16.79 18.89 7.56
CA ILE A 20 15.36 18.74 7.88
C ILE A 20 15.26 18.37 9.35
N VAL A 21 14.48 19.16 10.11
CA VAL A 21 14.17 18.91 11.51
C VAL A 21 12.72 18.44 11.60
N PRO A 22 12.46 17.15 11.89
CA PRO A 22 11.10 16.67 12.09
C PRO A 22 10.54 17.27 13.38
N MET A 23 9.34 17.84 13.30
CA MET A 23 8.59 18.36 14.44
C MET A 23 7.44 17.39 14.78
N GLU A 24 6.78 17.62 15.92
CA GLU A 24 5.58 16.87 16.29
C GLU A 24 4.52 16.91 15.18
N ILE A 25 4.01 15.74 14.82
CA ILE A 25 3.06 15.58 13.71
C ILE A 25 1.69 15.19 14.28
N GLY A 26 0.70 16.07 14.13
CA GLY A 26 -0.71 15.79 14.45
C GLY A 26 -1.35 14.82 13.44
N GLY A 27 -0.90 13.55 13.42
CA GLY A 27 -1.38 12.49 12.54
C GLY A 27 -0.80 12.54 11.12
N GLY A 28 -0.35 11.39 10.62
CA GLY A 28 0.24 11.25 9.28
C GLY A 28 -0.47 10.24 8.39
N PHE A 29 -0.80 9.05 8.92
CA PHE A 29 -1.53 7.97 8.24
C PHE A 29 -0.97 7.53 6.87
N GLY A 30 0.27 7.92 6.53
CA GLY A 30 0.93 7.68 5.25
C GLY A 30 1.09 8.95 4.39
N GLY A 31 0.13 9.88 4.45
CA GLY A 31 0.09 11.07 3.59
C GLY A 31 1.16 12.13 3.86
N LYS A 32 1.78 12.11 5.05
CA LYS A 32 2.91 12.99 5.45
C LYS A 32 4.27 12.28 5.41
N GLY A 33 4.33 11.10 4.78
CA GLY A 33 5.51 10.22 4.75
C GLY A 33 6.21 10.18 3.39
N GLN A 34 6.73 9.00 3.02
CA GLN A 34 7.54 8.78 1.81
C GLN A 34 6.82 9.11 0.48
N GLY A 35 5.50 9.34 0.49
CA GLY A 35 4.68 9.57 -0.70
C GLY A 35 4.73 10.99 -1.29
N GLY A 36 5.24 11.99 -0.57
CA GLY A 36 5.25 13.36 -1.11
C GLY A 36 6.17 14.32 -0.37
N CYS A 37 7.12 14.86 -1.13
CA CYS A 37 7.79 16.10 -0.82
C CYS A 37 6.94 17.20 -1.48
N TYR A 38 6.16 17.93 -0.68
CA TYR A 38 5.15 18.86 -1.20
C TYR A 38 5.65 20.30 -1.11
N LEU A 39 5.80 20.78 0.12
CA LEU A 39 6.06 22.19 0.42
C LEU A 39 7.55 22.46 0.66
N GLU A 40 8.32 21.44 1.04
CA GLU A 40 9.71 21.57 1.49
C GLU A 40 10.61 22.22 0.43
N PRO A 41 10.57 21.84 -0.86
CA PRO A 41 11.38 22.48 -1.89
C PRO A 41 10.88 23.90 -2.18
N VAL A 42 9.56 24.11 -2.15
CA VAL A 42 8.94 25.41 -2.42
C VAL A 42 9.33 26.42 -1.34
N VAL A 43 9.18 26.07 -0.06
CA VAL A 43 9.52 26.95 1.06
C VAL A 43 11.02 27.26 1.09
N ALA A 44 11.87 26.27 0.80
CA ALA A 44 13.31 26.46 0.73
C ALA A 44 13.73 27.37 -0.44
N ALA A 45 13.12 27.21 -1.62
CA ALA A 45 13.38 28.06 -2.78
C ALA A 45 12.94 29.52 -2.53
N LEU A 46 11.76 29.71 -1.93
CA LEU A 46 11.25 31.04 -1.58
C LEU A 46 12.16 31.70 -0.53
N SER A 47 12.53 30.97 0.53
CA SER A 47 13.45 31.47 1.56
C SER A 47 14.81 31.87 0.98
N ARG A 48 15.36 31.05 0.07
CA ARG A 48 16.61 31.38 -0.64
C ARG A 48 16.48 32.63 -1.51
N LYS A 49 15.33 32.84 -2.16
CA LYS A 49 15.08 33.98 -3.06
C LYS A 49 14.90 35.29 -2.30
N CYS A 50 14.20 35.27 -1.17
CA CYS A 50 13.96 36.48 -0.37
C CYS A 50 15.05 36.77 0.67
N GLY A 51 15.92 35.79 0.97
CA GLY A 51 16.95 35.91 2.00
C GLY A 51 16.39 35.97 3.43
N GLN A 52 15.15 35.52 3.64
CA GLN A 52 14.43 35.57 4.91
C GLN A 52 13.82 34.20 5.25
N PRO A 53 13.52 33.91 6.52
CA PRO A 53 12.72 32.74 6.89
C PRO A 53 11.31 32.79 6.27
N VAL A 54 10.85 31.66 5.73
CA VAL A 54 9.50 31.52 5.14
C VAL A 54 8.75 30.40 5.84
N LYS A 55 7.46 30.62 6.10
CA LYS A 55 6.52 29.62 6.63
C LYS A 55 5.35 29.47 5.66
N ILE A 56 5.02 28.23 5.32
CA ILE A 56 3.85 27.87 4.53
C ILE A 56 2.99 26.90 5.35
N ALA A 57 1.68 27.10 5.32
CA ALA A 57 0.71 26.17 5.86
C ALA A 57 -0.42 26.03 4.85
N MET A 58 -0.79 24.79 4.54
CA MET A 58 -1.95 24.52 3.69
C MET A 58 -3.23 24.64 4.50
N THR A 59 -4.22 25.28 3.92
CA THR A 59 -5.62 25.18 4.33
C THR A 59 -6.12 23.75 4.14
N ARG A 60 -7.27 23.43 4.75
CA ARG A 60 -7.84 22.07 4.62
C ARG A 60 -8.19 21.72 3.17
N GLY A 61 -8.70 22.68 2.40
CA GLY A 61 -9.02 22.47 0.98
C GLY A 61 -7.78 22.15 0.17
N GLU A 62 -6.71 22.95 0.33
CA GLU A 62 -5.42 22.70 -0.34
C GLU A 62 -4.85 21.33 0.02
N VAL A 63 -5.03 20.84 1.25
CA VAL A 63 -4.57 19.48 1.62
C VAL A 63 -5.32 18.42 0.80
N PHE A 64 -6.64 18.51 0.70
CA PHE A 64 -7.42 17.55 -0.09
C PHE A 64 -7.06 17.57 -1.57
N GLU A 65 -6.73 18.75 -2.10
CA GLU A 65 -6.37 18.92 -3.51
C GLU A 65 -4.89 18.60 -3.80
N GLY A 66 -3.99 18.88 -2.87
CA GLY A 66 -2.55 18.89 -3.12
C GLY A 66 -1.80 17.65 -2.65
N THR A 67 -2.35 16.87 -1.70
CA THR A 67 -1.63 15.71 -1.13
C THR A 67 -2.12 14.35 -1.60
N GLY A 68 -3.21 14.31 -2.38
CA GLY A 68 -3.73 13.10 -3.02
C GLY A 68 -4.45 12.12 -2.08
N PRO A 69 -5.42 11.34 -2.60
CA PRO A 69 -6.13 10.31 -1.84
C PRO A 69 -5.34 8.99 -1.78
N THR A 70 -5.88 7.98 -1.09
CA THR A 70 -5.44 6.59 -1.32
C THR A 70 -5.84 6.14 -2.73
N SER A 71 -5.15 5.13 -3.28
CA SER A 71 -5.53 4.54 -4.56
C SER A 71 -6.95 3.95 -4.50
N ALA A 72 -7.77 4.30 -5.50
CA ALA A 72 -8.92 3.49 -5.86
C ALA A 72 -8.43 2.14 -6.39
N SER A 73 -9.25 1.10 -6.24
CA SER A 73 -8.89 -0.24 -6.68
C SER A 73 -10.06 -0.99 -7.29
N HIS A 74 -9.78 -1.76 -8.35
CA HIS A 74 -10.68 -2.74 -8.92
C HIS A 74 -9.98 -4.11 -8.86
N ILE A 75 -10.56 -5.05 -8.12
CA ILE A 75 -9.90 -6.31 -7.77
C ILE A 75 -10.82 -7.46 -8.14
N ARG A 76 -10.31 -8.38 -8.97
CA ARG A 76 -10.96 -9.64 -9.34
C ARG A 76 -10.25 -10.77 -8.62
N VAL A 77 -11.01 -11.62 -7.93
CA VAL A 77 -10.50 -12.79 -7.20
C VAL A 77 -11.24 -14.03 -7.67
N LYS A 78 -10.49 -15.08 -8.00
CA LYS A 78 -11.02 -16.42 -8.24
C LYS A 78 -10.24 -17.42 -7.40
N LEU A 79 -10.92 -18.07 -6.47
CA LEU A 79 -10.33 -19.09 -5.59
C LEU A 79 -10.92 -20.46 -5.91
N GLY A 80 -10.09 -21.49 -5.83
CA GLY A 80 -10.48 -22.88 -5.91
C GLY A 80 -10.27 -23.57 -4.57
N ALA A 81 -11.29 -24.26 -4.08
CA ALA A 81 -11.24 -25.08 -2.86
C ALA A 81 -11.81 -26.48 -3.13
N THR A 82 -11.34 -27.48 -2.37
CA THR A 82 -11.94 -28.83 -2.37
C THR A 82 -13.19 -28.87 -1.51
N ARG A 83 -13.95 -29.98 -1.59
CA ARG A 83 -15.14 -30.20 -0.73
C ARG A 83 -14.79 -30.26 0.76
N GLU A 84 -13.56 -30.67 1.06
CA GLU A 84 -12.99 -30.73 2.40
C GLU A 84 -12.45 -29.37 2.88
N GLY A 85 -12.64 -28.30 2.12
CA GLY A 85 -12.27 -26.94 2.51
C GLY A 85 -10.81 -26.56 2.27
N LYS A 86 -10.02 -27.35 1.53
CA LYS A 86 -8.61 -27.01 1.24
C LYS A 86 -8.51 -26.08 0.03
N LEU A 87 -7.84 -24.94 0.18
CA LEU A 87 -7.50 -24.05 -0.94
C LEU A 87 -6.44 -24.68 -1.85
N VAL A 88 -6.71 -24.71 -3.15
CA VAL A 88 -5.84 -25.39 -4.15
C VAL A 88 -5.36 -24.47 -5.26
N ALA A 89 -6.11 -23.41 -5.58
CA ALA A 89 -5.80 -22.51 -6.68
C ALA A 89 -6.27 -21.07 -6.40
N ALA A 90 -5.53 -20.10 -6.92
CA ALA A 90 -5.93 -18.69 -6.97
C ALA A 90 -5.55 -18.02 -8.29
N ASP A 91 -6.45 -17.22 -8.83
CA ASP A 91 -6.25 -16.34 -9.99
C ASP A 91 -6.81 -14.96 -9.62
N CYS A 92 -5.92 -13.99 -9.39
CA CYS A 92 -6.26 -12.67 -8.92
C CYS A 92 -5.69 -11.58 -9.83
N THR A 93 -6.50 -10.56 -10.13
CA THR A 93 -6.06 -9.34 -10.82
C THR A 93 -6.37 -8.15 -9.92
N LEU A 94 -5.35 -7.36 -9.59
CA LEU A 94 -5.46 -6.17 -8.75
C LEU A 94 -5.11 -4.93 -9.58
N VAL A 95 -6.08 -4.09 -9.87
CA VAL A 95 -5.90 -2.82 -10.59
C VAL A 95 -5.94 -1.70 -9.57
N TYR A 96 -4.90 -0.87 -9.52
CA TYR A 96 -4.84 0.31 -8.66
C TYR A 96 -4.68 1.58 -9.47
N GLU A 97 -5.44 2.61 -9.10
CA GLU A 97 -5.27 3.96 -9.63
C GLU A 97 -4.08 4.65 -8.94
N ALA A 98 -3.11 5.14 -9.73
CA ALA A 98 -1.96 5.93 -9.25
C ALA A 98 -2.18 7.45 -9.36
N GLY A 99 -3.21 7.89 -10.07
CA GLY A 99 -3.40 9.29 -10.44
C GLY A 99 -2.38 9.76 -11.47
N ALA A 100 -2.00 11.04 -11.44
CA ALA A 100 -1.18 11.67 -12.47
C ALA A 100 0.23 11.10 -12.67
N PHE A 101 0.77 10.37 -11.70
CA PHE A 101 2.13 9.81 -11.76
C PHE A 101 2.12 8.38 -11.22
N PRO A 102 2.94 7.46 -11.77
CA PRO A 102 2.99 6.07 -11.32
C PRO A 102 3.45 5.95 -9.86
N GLY A 103 3.20 4.79 -9.26
CA GLY A 103 3.57 4.48 -7.89
C GLY A 103 2.39 4.12 -6.99
N SER A 104 1.34 3.51 -7.54
CA SER A 104 0.27 2.92 -6.72
C SER A 104 0.78 1.74 -5.87
N PRO A 105 0.05 1.31 -4.83
CA PRO A 105 0.53 0.33 -3.85
C PRO A 105 0.40 -1.14 -4.31
N VAL A 106 0.51 -1.40 -5.63
CA VAL A 106 0.41 -2.73 -6.23
C VAL A 106 1.23 -3.80 -5.49
N PRO A 107 2.54 -3.61 -5.22
CA PRO A 107 3.35 -4.67 -4.60
C PRO A 107 2.90 -5.05 -3.18
N SER A 108 2.31 -4.11 -2.45
CA SER A 108 1.78 -4.38 -1.11
C SER A 108 0.46 -5.14 -1.18
N GLY A 109 -0.46 -4.73 -2.07
CA GLY A 109 -1.71 -5.45 -2.31
C GLY A 109 -1.47 -6.91 -2.71
N CYS A 110 -0.62 -7.15 -3.71
CA CYS A 110 -0.29 -8.49 -4.19
C CYS A 110 0.37 -9.37 -3.11
N ARG A 111 1.22 -8.79 -2.26
CA ARG A 111 1.85 -9.52 -1.14
C ARG A 111 0.85 -9.87 -0.05
N THR A 112 -0.07 -8.98 0.28
CA THR A 112 -0.97 -9.17 1.42
C THR A 112 -2.13 -10.11 1.12
N MET A 113 -2.70 -10.05 -0.08
CA MET A 113 -4.00 -10.67 -0.42
C MET A 113 -4.17 -12.11 0.06
N LEU A 114 -3.16 -12.96 -0.17
CA LEU A 114 -3.20 -14.38 0.15
C LEU A 114 -2.09 -14.79 1.13
N ALA A 115 -1.38 -13.83 1.73
CA ALA A 115 -0.32 -14.11 2.69
C ALA A 115 -0.77 -14.98 3.89
N PRO A 116 -1.99 -14.83 4.44
CA PRO A 116 -2.42 -15.65 5.55
C PRO A 116 -2.69 -17.12 5.21
N TYR A 117 -2.68 -17.50 3.92
CA TYR A 117 -3.17 -18.80 3.46
C TYR A 117 -2.12 -19.59 2.67
N GLU A 118 -2.12 -20.91 2.86
CA GLU A 118 -1.42 -21.85 1.99
C GLU A 118 -2.27 -22.15 0.75
N VAL A 119 -1.83 -21.62 -0.39
CA VAL A 119 -2.45 -21.89 -1.70
C VAL A 119 -1.42 -22.54 -2.62
N ALA A 120 -1.66 -23.80 -3.01
CA ALA A 120 -0.69 -24.60 -3.76
C ALA A 120 -0.33 -23.98 -5.12
N ASN A 121 -1.30 -23.40 -5.82
CA ASN A 121 -1.13 -22.79 -7.13
C ASN A 121 -1.71 -21.38 -7.10
N SER A 122 -0.91 -20.36 -7.40
CA SER A 122 -1.42 -18.98 -7.43
C SER A 122 -0.86 -18.20 -8.59
N PHE A 123 -1.72 -17.40 -9.20
CA PHE A 123 -1.38 -16.37 -10.16
C PHE A 123 -1.95 -15.05 -9.65
N ILE A 124 -1.09 -14.04 -9.48
CA ILE A 124 -1.47 -12.71 -9.03
C ILE A 124 -0.88 -11.71 -10.00
N GLU A 125 -1.76 -10.98 -10.68
CA GLU A 125 -1.40 -9.87 -11.54
C GLU A 125 -1.74 -8.55 -10.85
N GLY A 126 -0.78 -7.62 -10.87
CA GLY A 126 -0.94 -6.29 -10.31
C GLY A 126 -0.71 -5.23 -11.37
N ILE A 127 -1.64 -4.29 -11.52
CA ILE A 127 -1.66 -3.27 -12.57
C ILE A 127 -1.68 -1.89 -11.94
N ASP A 128 -0.71 -1.06 -12.32
CA ASP A 128 -0.63 0.35 -11.95
C ASP A 128 -1.21 1.23 -13.08
N VAL A 129 -2.30 1.95 -12.80
CA VAL A 129 -3.01 2.76 -13.79
C VAL A 129 -2.83 4.25 -13.53
N VAL A 130 -2.17 4.92 -14.46
CA VAL A 130 -2.01 6.38 -14.47
C VAL A 130 -3.23 7.04 -15.13
N VAL A 131 -3.80 8.04 -14.46
CA VAL A 131 -4.97 8.78 -14.92
C VAL A 131 -4.83 10.27 -14.62
N ASN A 132 -5.69 11.12 -15.20
CA ASN A 132 -5.67 12.57 -14.99
C ASN A 132 -6.37 13.00 -13.68
N SER A 133 -6.02 12.38 -12.55
CA SER A 133 -6.47 12.73 -11.19
C SER A 133 -5.27 13.06 -10.29
N GLN A 134 -5.49 13.54 -9.07
CA GLN A 134 -4.40 13.76 -8.13
C GLN A 134 -3.59 12.48 -7.90
N LYS A 135 -2.26 12.61 -7.78
CA LYS A 135 -1.38 11.47 -7.48
C LYS A 135 -1.88 10.75 -6.23
N ALA A 136 -2.08 9.44 -6.33
CA ALA A 136 -2.40 8.61 -5.18
C ALA A 136 -1.23 8.60 -4.18
N ALA A 137 -1.57 8.65 -2.90
CA ALA A 137 -0.64 8.68 -1.79
C ALA A 137 -0.84 7.47 -0.89
N ALA A 138 0.18 7.20 -0.07
CA ALA A 138 0.10 6.16 0.94
C ALA A 138 -1.00 6.50 1.96
N TYR A 139 -1.90 5.55 2.17
CA TYR A 139 -2.79 5.50 3.32
C TYR A 139 -2.54 4.22 4.10
N ARG A 140 -2.75 4.23 5.42
CA ARG A 140 -2.39 3.17 6.38
C ARG A 140 -2.52 1.76 5.79
N ALA A 141 -1.40 1.03 5.76
CA ALA A 141 -1.23 -0.24 5.04
C ALA A 141 -1.56 -0.09 3.53
N PRO A 142 -0.69 0.55 2.73
CA PRO A 142 -1.03 0.93 1.36
C PRO A 142 -1.45 -0.27 0.50
N GLY A 143 -2.65 -0.22 -0.09
CA GLY A 143 -3.20 -1.27 -0.95
C GLY A 143 -3.66 -2.56 -0.25
N SER A 144 -3.12 -2.85 0.93
CA SER A 144 -3.37 -4.08 1.68
C SER A 144 -4.83 -4.26 2.14
N PRO A 145 -5.54 -3.25 2.70
CA PRO A 145 -6.93 -3.39 3.11
C PRO A 145 -7.87 -3.79 1.98
N THR A 146 -7.74 -3.17 0.79
CA THR A 146 -8.63 -3.48 -0.34
C THR A 146 -8.34 -4.87 -0.91
N ALA A 147 -7.06 -5.26 -0.95
CA ALA A 147 -6.65 -6.61 -1.35
C ALA A 147 -7.16 -7.69 -0.38
N ALA A 148 -6.96 -7.48 0.92
CA ALA A 148 -7.44 -8.39 1.95
C ALA A 148 -8.97 -8.51 1.92
N PHE A 149 -9.68 -7.38 1.86
CA PHE A 149 -11.14 -7.36 1.75
C PHE A 149 -11.63 -8.21 0.57
N ALA A 150 -11.07 -8.01 -0.63
CA ALA A 150 -11.49 -8.76 -1.81
C ALA A 150 -11.24 -10.29 -1.70
N ALA A 151 -10.13 -10.71 -1.09
CA ALA A 151 -9.87 -12.13 -0.88
C ALA A 151 -10.75 -12.73 0.21
N GLU A 152 -10.90 -12.05 1.34
CA GLU A 152 -11.72 -12.51 2.46
C GLU A 152 -13.20 -12.63 2.08
N SER A 153 -13.73 -11.73 1.23
CA SER A 153 -15.10 -11.86 0.73
C SER A 153 -15.31 -13.16 -0.05
N VAL A 154 -14.39 -13.53 -0.94
CA VAL A 154 -14.48 -14.81 -1.68
C VAL A 154 -14.29 -16.02 -0.75
N ILE A 155 -13.46 -15.89 0.29
CA ILE A 155 -13.30 -16.94 1.31
C ILE A 155 -14.61 -17.15 2.08
N ASP A 156 -15.28 -16.08 2.50
CA ASP A 156 -16.57 -16.19 3.18
C ASP A 156 -17.63 -16.83 2.27
N GLU A 157 -17.69 -16.45 0.98
CA GLU A 157 -18.57 -17.10 0.00
C GLU A 157 -18.28 -18.61 -0.16
N ILE A 158 -17.01 -19.02 -0.12
CA ILE A 158 -16.63 -20.45 -0.14
C ILE A 158 -17.12 -21.15 1.13
N CYS A 159 -16.95 -20.54 2.29
CA CYS A 159 -17.39 -21.10 3.56
C CYS A 159 -18.91 -21.33 3.56
N GLU A 160 -19.69 -20.36 3.07
CA GLU A 160 -21.13 -20.48 2.90
C GLU A 160 -21.51 -21.63 1.96
N GLN A 161 -20.84 -21.75 0.81
CA GLN A 161 -21.11 -22.82 -0.16
C GLN A 161 -20.78 -24.22 0.37
N LEU A 162 -19.76 -24.34 1.21
CA LEU A 162 -19.35 -25.60 1.82
C LEU A 162 -20.08 -25.91 3.14
N GLY A 163 -20.80 -24.93 3.71
CA GLY A 163 -21.39 -25.04 5.04
C GLY A 163 -20.35 -25.22 6.15
N MET A 164 -19.15 -24.67 5.97
CA MET A 164 -18.03 -24.79 6.91
C MET A 164 -17.95 -23.53 7.79
N ASP A 165 -17.57 -23.70 9.06
CA ASP A 165 -17.31 -22.57 9.93
C ASP A 165 -16.16 -21.70 9.36
N PRO A 166 -16.35 -20.36 9.23
CA PRO A 166 -15.34 -19.51 8.60
C PRO A 166 -14.02 -19.42 9.37
N VAL A 167 -14.01 -19.68 10.68
CA VAL A 167 -12.78 -19.72 11.48
C VAL A 167 -12.06 -21.05 11.26
N GLU A 168 -12.79 -22.16 11.25
CA GLU A 168 -12.23 -23.49 10.94
C GLU A 168 -11.60 -23.53 9.54
N PHE A 169 -12.29 -22.98 8.52
CA PHE A 169 -11.75 -22.89 7.16
C PHE A 169 -10.43 -22.10 7.12
N ARG A 170 -10.36 -20.98 7.82
CA ARG A 170 -9.15 -20.14 7.88
C ARG A 170 -8.01 -20.85 8.60
N LEU A 171 -8.28 -21.52 9.71
CA LEU A 171 -7.28 -22.30 10.45
C LEU A 171 -6.75 -23.49 9.63
N LEU A 172 -7.63 -24.19 8.90
CA LEU A 172 -7.25 -25.29 8.01
C LEU A 172 -6.28 -24.84 6.91
N ASN A 173 -6.49 -23.62 6.40
CA ASN A 173 -5.71 -23.06 5.31
C ASN A 173 -4.59 -22.12 5.77
N ALA A 174 -4.42 -21.88 7.07
CA ALA A 174 -3.48 -20.90 7.57
C ALA A 174 -2.03 -21.20 7.14
N ALA A 175 -1.32 -20.15 6.71
CA ALA A 175 0.12 -20.18 6.49
C ALA A 175 0.85 -20.48 7.81
N LYS A 176 1.95 -21.24 7.70
CA LYS A 176 2.78 -21.73 8.79
C LYS A 176 4.23 -21.34 8.54
N GLU A 177 5.06 -21.53 9.55
CA GLU A 177 6.51 -21.50 9.33
C GLU A 177 6.89 -22.49 8.22
N GLY A 178 7.67 -22.02 7.23
CA GLY A 178 8.03 -22.83 6.08
C GLY A 178 7.03 -22.78 4.91
N SER A 179 5.83 -22.22 5.08
CA SER A 179 4.89 -22.02 3.97
C SER A 179 5.46 -21.02 2.96
N ARG A 180 5.31 -21.32 1.67
CA ARG A 180 5.73 -20.43 0.58
C ARG A 180 4.66 -19.38 0.35
N GLN A 181 5.04 -18.11 0.42
CA GLN A 181 4.17 -17.00 0.03
C GLN A 181 3.85 -17.08 -1.46
N PRO A 182 2.66 -16.62 -1.89
CA PRO A 182 2.32 -16.47 -3.30
C PRO A 182 3.34 -15.66 -4.11
N THR A 183 4.04 -14.73 -3.44
CA THR A 183 5.07 -13.89 -4.07
C THR A 183 6.46 -14.53 -4.11
N GLY A 184 6.63 -15.74 -3.57
CA GLY A 184 7.85 -16.54 -3.68
C GLY A 184 8.60 -16.81 -2.35
N PRO A 185 8.84 -15.81 -1.47
CA PRO A 185 9.55 -16.03 -0.22
C PRO A 185 8.88 -17.05 0.69
N VAL A 186 9.67 -17.78 1.47
CA VAL A 186 9.16 -18.66 2.52
C VAL A 186 8.95 -17.86 3.79
N PHE A 187 7.84 -18.10 4.49
CA PHE A 187 7.63 -17.47 5.79
C PHE A 187 8.70 -17.92 6.79
N PRO A 188 9.36 -16.96 7.49
CA PRO A 188 10.18 -17.29 8.64
C PRO A 188 9.27 -17.79 9.78
N LYS A 189 9.83 -18.02 10.96
CA LYS A 189 9.04 -18.38 12.16
C LYS A 189 7.82 -17.46 12.31
N ILE A 190 6.62 -18.02 12.15
CA ILE A 190 5.35 -17.36 12.43
C ILE A 190 5.03 -17.68 13.88
N VAL A 191 5.17 -16.68 14.77
CA VAL A 191 4.95 -16.91 16.20
C VAL A 191 3.44 -16.96 16.47
N LEU A 192 2.90 -18.17 16.44
CA LEU A 192 1.69 -18.56 17.16
C LEU A 192 2.07 -19.80 17.99
N GLY A 193 2.85 -19.56 19.06
CA GLY A 193 3.47 -20.59 19.91
C GLY A 193 4.75 -20.09 20.58
#